data_AF-A0A0G0U1V0-F1
#
_entry.id   AF-A0A0G0U1V0-F1
#
_cell.length_a   1.000
_cell.length_b   1.000
_cell.length_c   1.000
_cell.angle_alpha   90.00
_cell.angle_beta   90.00
_cell.angle_gamma   90.00
#
_symmetry.space_group_name_H-M   'P 1'
#
loop_
_entity.id
_entity.type
_entity.pdbx_description
1 polymer ?
#
loop_
_entity_poly.entity_id
_entity_poly.type
_entity_poly.pdbx_seq_one_letter_code
_entity_poly.pdbx_strand_id
1 'polypeptide(L)'
;MCGIAIIGSHRDNRKKIKKALSEIKHRGNHPYEYEVFKGAALGANRLAIVDEESGRQPKANEEKTIYATQNGEIFNHVKLAKRLRSLGHIIKTENDTEILPHLWEEYKEKMVH
;
A
#
# COMPACT_ATOMS: atom_id res chain seq x y z
N MET A 1 8.67 -5.78 11.68
CA MET A 1 7.89 -4.63 11.18
C MET A 1 8.28 -4.35 9.75
N CYS A 2 7.29 -4.09 8.88
CA CYS A 2 7.48 -3.73 7.47
C CYS A 2 8.34 -2.47 7.31
N GLY A 3 8.88 -2.20 6.12
CA GLY A 3 9.58 -0.96 5.79
C GLY A 3 9.01 -0.34 4.53
N ILE A 4 8.78 0.97 4.51
CA ILE A 4 8.23 1.70 3.36
C ILE A 4 9.28 2.64 2.78
N ALA A 5 9.24 2.87 1.47
CA ALA A 5 10.08 3.85 0.79
C ALA A 5 9.25 4.63 -0.25
N ILE A 6 9.51 5.94 -0.33
CA ILE A 6 8.85 6.87 -1.26
C ILE A 6 9.91 7.71 -1.94
N ILE A 7 9.86 7.79 -3.26
CA ILE A 7 10.73 8.67 -4.06
C ILE A 7 9.83 9.66 -4.78
N GLY A 8 9.94 10.95 -4.47
CA GLY A 8 9.35 12.05 -5.24
C GLY A 8 10.40 12.72 -6.09
N SER A 9 10.64 12.24 -7.31
CA SER A 9 11.62 12.86 -8.21
C SER A 9 11.27 12.69 -9.68
N HIS A 10 11.78 13.54 -10.56
CA HIS A 10 11.48 13.47 -11.99
C HIS A 10 12.39 12.53 -12.79
N ARG A 11 13.41 11.91 -12.16
CA ARG A 11 14.40 11.05 -12.85
C ARG A 11 14.80 9.86 -12.00
N ASP A 12 14.98 8.71 -12.66
CA ASP A 12 15.52 7.48 -12.10
C ASP A 12 14.74 6.90 -10.89
N ASN A 13 13.43 7.19 -10.79
CA ASN A 13 12.61 6.72 -9.67
C ASN A 13 12.70 5.21 -9.47
N ARG A 14 12.70 4.43 -10.56
CA ARG A 14 12.87 2.97 -10.50
C ARG A 14 14.19 2.56 -9.86
N LYS A 15 15.30 3.22 -10.18
CA LYS A 15 16.62 2.90 -9.60
C LYS A 15 16.67 3.31 -8.14
N LYS A 16 16.16 4.50 -7.83
CA LYS A 16 16.14 5.06 -6.48
C LYS A 16 15.29 4.23 -5.51
N ILE A 17 14.08 3.83 -5.93
CA ILE A 17 13.19 3.04 -5.05
C ILE A 17 13.79 1.66 -4.76
N LYS A 18 14.36 0.98 -5.77
CA LYS A 18 15.06 -0.30 -5.59
C LYS A 18 16.23 -0.18 -4.61
N LYS A 19 17.04 0.87 -4.75
CA LYS A 19 18.15 1.14 -3.84
C LYS A 19 17.64 1.38 -2.42
N ALA A 20 16.67 2.28 -2.24
CA ALA A 20 16.10 2.57 -0.93
C ALA A 20 15.53 1.30 -0.27
N LEU A 21 14.73 0.50 -0.99
CA LEU A 21 14.17 -0.75 -0.47
C LEU A 21 15.26 -1.78 -0.12
N SER A 22 16.36 -1.84 -0.88
CA SER A 22 17.48 -2.74 -0.57
C SER A 22 18.22 -2.38 0.73
N GLU A 23 18.29 -1.09 1.08
CA GLU A 23 18.95 -0.61 2.29
C GLU A 23 18.11 -0.93 3.55
N ILE A 24 16.79 -0.99 3.40
CA ILE A 24 15.85 -1.36 4.49
C ILE A 24 15.34 -2.80 4.38
N LYS A 25 16.06 -3.69 3.67
CA LYS A 25 15.66 -5.10 3.48
C LYS A 25 15.41 -5.88 4.77
N HIS A 26 16.09 -5.50 5.86
CA HIS A 26 15.93 -6.14 7.19
C HIS A 26 14.55 -5.89 7.81
N ARG A 27 13.75 -4.98 7.24
CA ARG A 27 12.36 -4.70 7.65
C ARG A 27 11.33 -5.56 6.92
N GLY A 28 11.73 -6.69 6.36
CA GLY A 28 10.83 -7.67 5.76
C GLY A 28 11.54 -9.01 5.57
N ASN A 29 10.76 -10.06 5.35
CA ASN A 29 11.25 -11.40 5.01
C ASN A 29 10.97 -11.77 3.54
N HIS A 30 10.17 -10.96 2.85
CA HIS A 30 9.80 -11.13 1.45
C HIS A 30 10.57 -10.17 0.52
N PRO A 31 10.80 -10.52 -0.76
CA PRO A 31 11.27 -9.56 -1.76
C PRO A 31 10.47 -8.25 -1.71
N TYR A 32 11.18 -7.11 -1.81
CA TYR A 32 10.54 -5.82 -1.85
C TYR A 32 9.66 -5.65 -3.09
N GLU A 33 8.60 -4.88 -2.93
CA GLU A 33 7.60 -4.61 -3.96
C GLU A 33 7.48 -3.09 -4.14
N TYR A 34 7.21 -2.65 -5.37
CA TYR A 34 7.16 -1.22 -5.67
C TYR A 34 6.38 -0.94 -6.95
N GLU A 35 5.81 0.26 -7.01
CA GLU A 35 5.22 0.86 -8.19
C GLU A 35 5.93 2.16 -8.56
N VAL A 36 6.01 2.45 -9.86
CA VAL A 36 6.65 3.65 -10.39
C VAL A 36 5.64 4.46 -11.18
N PHE A 37 5.54 5.74 -10.84
CA PHE A 37 4.62 6.69 -11.42
C PHE A 37 5.38 7.82 -12.15
N LYS A 38 4.65 8.67 -12.87
CA LYS A 38 5.21 9.90 -13.43
C LYS A 38 5.62 10.84 -12.27
N GLY A 39 6.91 10.94 -11.99
CA GLY A 39 7.44 11.81 -10.95
C GLY A 39 7.50 11.19 -9.55
N ALA A 40 7.02 9.95 -9.36
CA ALA A 40 7.10 9.29 -8.06
C ALA A 40 7.40 7.79 -8.15
N ALA A 41 7.75 7.17 -7.02
CA ALA A 41 7.70 5.73 -6.80
C ALA A 41 7.37 5.43 -5.34
N LEU A 42 6.67 4.32 -5.10
CA LEU A 42 6.21 3.86 -3.80
C LEU A 42 6.53 2.37 -3.65
N GLY A 43 6.95 1.92 -2.47
CA GLY A 43 7.16 0.49 -2.26
C GLY A 43 7.38 0.11 -0.82
N ALA A 44 7.43 -1.20 -0.57
CA ALA A 44 7.60 -1.78 0.74
C ALA A 44 8.45 -3.07 0.77
N ASN A 45 9.14 -3.28 1.89
CA ASN A 45 9.56 -4.59 2.38
C ASN A 45 8.52 -5.06 3.39
N ARG A 46 7.85 -6.18 3.13
CA ARG A 46 6.81 -6.72 4.01
C ARG A 46 7.38 -7.81 4.92
N LEU A 47 6.95 -7.80 6.18
CA LEU A 47 7.03 -8.98 7.04
C LEU A 47 5.76 -9.80 6.79
N ALA A 48 5.83 -10.76 5.88
CA ALA A 48 4.73 -11.68 5.60
C ALA A 48 4.68 -12.73 6.72
N ILE A 49 3.80 -12.50 7.70
CA ILE A 49 3.49 -13.47 8.77
C ILE A 49 2.30 -14.35 8.34
N VAL A 50 1.30 -13.74 7.73
CA VAL A 50 0.09 -14.40 7.23
C VAL A 50 -0.22 -13.89 5.81
N ASP A 51 -0.48 -14.84 4.91
CA ASP A 51 -0.87 -14.65 3.50
C ASP A 51 0.06 -13.72 2.70
N GLU A 52 1.06 -14.34 2.07
CA GLU A 52 2.12 -13.69 1.31
C GLU A 52 1.62 -13.04 0.00
N GLU A 53 0.67 -13.68 -0.69
CA GLU A 53 0.21 -13.24 -2.00
C GLU A 53 -0.85 -12.13 -1.92
N SER A 54 -1.78 -12.18 -0.97
CA SER A 54 -2.84 -11.16 -0.89
C SER A 54 -2.34 -9.84 -0.27
N GLY A 55 -1.25 -9.88 0.49
CA GLY A 55 -0.72 -8.71 1.19
C GLY A 55 0.31 -7.88 0.43
N ARG A 56 0.43 -8.08 -0.90
CA ARG A 56 1.37 -7.32 -1.73
C ARG A 56 1.07 -5.82 -1.73
N GLN A 57 2.12 -5.01 -1.70
CA GLN A 57 2.03 -3.55 -1.66
C GLN A 57 2.96 -2.90 -2.70
N PRO A 58 2.59 -1.77 -3.32
CA PRO A 58 1.42 -0.93 -3.01
C PRO A 58 0.07 -1.53 -3.41
N LYS A 59 -0.97 -1.21 -2.65
CA LYS A 59 -2.37 -1.50 -2.97
C LYS A 59 -3.00 -0.34 -3.70
N ALA A 60 -3.90 -0.61 -4.64
CA ALA A 60 -4.58 0.40 -5.44
C ALA A 60 -6.09 0.31 -5.26
N ASN A 61 -6.79 1.42 -5.48
CA ASN A 61 -8.24 1.37 -5.69
C ASN A 61 -8.58 0.65 -7.01
N GLU A 62 -9.87 0.50 -7.28
CA GLU A 62 -10.44 -0.26 -8.40
C GLU A 62 -9.94 0.26 -9.75
N GLU A 63 -9.90 1.58 -9.91
CA GLU A 63 -9.50 2.31 -11.11
C GLU A 63 -7.99 2.51 -11.21
N LYS A 64 -7.22 2.07 -10.21
CA LYS A 64 -5.76 2.27 -10.15
C LYS A 64 -5.34 3.74 -10.26
N THR A 65 -6.09 4.62 -9.61
CA THR A 65 -5.79 6.06 -9.55
C THR A 65 -5.20 6.48 -8.19
N ILE A 66 -5.52 5.73 -7.13
CA ILE A 66 -5.03 5.95 -5.78
C ILE A 66 -4.26 4.72 -5.33
N TYR A 67 -3.06 4.92 -4.79
CA TYR A 67 -2.19 3.85 -4.30
C TYR A 67 -1.77 4.12 -2.85
N ALA A 68 -1.70 3.08 -2.04
CA ALA A 68 -1.25 3.13 -0.66
C ALA A 68 -0.22 2.04 -0.34
N THR A 69 0.67 2.36 0.58
CA THR A 69 1.54 1.42 1.26
C THR A 69 1.51 1.73 2.75
N GLN A 70 1.69 0.70 3.58
CA GLN A 70 1.51 0.77 5.02
C GLN A 70 2.60 -0.04 5.72
N ASN A 71 3.13 0.53 6.81
CA ASN A 71 3.79 -0.23 7.85
C ASN A 71 2.99 -0.06 9.15
N GLY A 72 2.19 -1.07 9.49
CA GLY A 72 1.25 -1.05 10.62
C GLY A 72 0.17 -2.11 10.41
N GLU A 73 -0.92 -2.03 11.18
CA GLU A 73 -2.12 -2.88 11.04
C GLU A 73 -3.40 -2.06 11.24
N ILE A 74 -4.43 -2.26 10.41
CA ILE A 74 -5.76 -1.65 10.56
C ILE A 74 -6.72 -2.69 11.16
N PHE A 75 -6.86 -2.70 12.48
CA PHE A 75 -7.62 -3.73 13.20
C PHE A 75 -9.11 -3.77 12.83
N ASN A 76 -9.72 -2.63 12.50
CA ASN A 76 -11.12 -2.54 12.11
C ASN A 76 -11.36 -2.68 10.59
N HIS A 77 -10.37 -3.13 9.80
CA HIS A 77 -10.45 -3.23 8.34
C HIS A 77 -11.66 -4.04 7.86
N VAL A 78 -12.05 -5.12 8.53
CA VAL A 78 -13.24 -5.91 8.15
C VAL A 78 -14.52 -5.08 8.19
N LYS A 79 -14.69 -4.26 9.24
CA LYS A 79 -15.86 -3.37 9.38
C LYS A 79 -15.84 -2.26 8.33
N LEU A 80 -14.67 -1.69 8.07
CA LEU A 80 -14.47 -0.66 7.06
C LEU A 80 -14.73 -1.20 5.65
N ALA A 81 -14.24 -2.41 5.35
CA ALA A 81 -14.47 -3.09 4.08
C ALA A 81 -15.96 -3.30 3.79
N LYS A 82 -16.72 -3.76 4.80
CA LYS A 82 -18.18 -3.90 4.68
C LYS A 82 -18.86 -2.58 4.35
N ARG A 83 -18.44 -1.49 5.01
CA ARG A 83 -18.99 -0.14 4.76
C ARG A 83 -18.64 0.34 3.35
N LEU A 84 -17.40 0.22 2.92
CA LEU A 84 -16.96 0.63 1.59
C LEU A 84 -17.67 -0.17 0.49
N ARG A 85 -17.83 -1.48 0.64
CA ARG A 85 -18.63 -2.31 -0.28
C ARG A 85 -20.08 -1.84 -0.37
N SER A 86 -20.68 -1.41 0.74
CA SER A 86 -22.04 -0.85 0.74
C SER A 86 -22.15 0.51 0.03
N LEU A 87 -21.02 1.20 -0.16
CA LEU A 87 -20.91 2.46 -0.89
C LEU A 87 -20.52 2.25 -2.37
N GLY A 88 -20.26 1.02 -2.80
CA GLY A 88 -19.98 0.67 -4.19
C GLY A 88 -18.54 0.25 -4.49
N HIS A 89 -17.64 0.26 -3.50
CA HIS A 89 -16.24 -0.15 -3.70
C HIS A 89 -16.09 -1.68 -3.89
N ILE A 90 -15.21 -2.08 -4.81
CA ILE A 90 -14.78 -3.44 -5.10
C ILE A 90 -13.47 -3.75 -4.38
N ILE A 91 -13.59 -4.26 -3.17
CA ILE A 91 -12.45 -4.75 -2.36
C ILE A 91 -12.22 -6.24 -2.65
N LYS A 92 -11.07 -6.53 -3.25
CA LYS A 92 -10.59 -7.81 -3.80
C LYS A 92 -9.90 -8.71 -2.79
N THR A 93 -9.24 -8.16 -1.77
CA THR A 93 -8.58 -8.97 -0.72
C THR A 93 -9.10 -8.68 0.68
N GLU A 94 -8.77 -9.56 1.62
CA GLU A 94 -9.02 -9.35 3.05
C GLU A 94 -7.84 -8.64 3.74
N ASN A 95 -6.84 -8.20 2.99
CA ASN A 95 -5.70 -7.49 3.55
C ASN A 95 -6.11 -6.08 3.99
N ASP A 96 -5.70 -5.71 5.20
CA ASP A 96 -6.01 -4.45 5.84
C ASP A 96 -5.51 -3.22 5.04
N THR A 97 -4.34 -3.34 4.39
CA THR A 97 -3.75 -2.26 3.58
C THR A 97 -4.62 -1.92 2.37
N GLU A 98 -5.39 -2.89 1.85
CA GLU A 98 -6.27 -2.65 0.70
C GLU A 98 -7.35 -1.62 1.00
N ILE A 99 -7.73 -1.45 2.26
CA ILE A 99 -8.78 -0.52 2.67
C ILE A 99 -8.36 0.95 2.48
N LEU A 100 -7.06 1.26 2.60
CA LEU A 100 -6.54 2.62 2.55
C LEU A 100 -6.87 3.41 1.26
N PRO A 101 -6.59 2.91 0.04
CA PRO A 101 -6.87 3.66 -1.17
C PRO A 101 -8.37 3.97 -1.32
N HIS A 102 -9.26 3.05 -0.94
CA HIS A 102 -10.71 3.27 -1.00
C HIS A 102 -11.21 4.24 0.07
N LEU A 103 -10.65 4.21 1.30
CA LEU A 103 -10.98 5.22 2.31
C LEU A 103 -10.59 6.63 1.86
N TRP A 104 -9.41 6.78 1.25
CA TRP A 104 -8.98 8.06 0.69
C TRP A 104 -9.84 8.47 -0.51
N GLU A 105 -10.27 7.52 -1.33
CA GLU A 105 -11.20 7.77 -2.42
C GLU A 105 -12.51 8.38 -1.93
N GLU A 106 -13.14 7.75 -0.95
CA GLU A 106 -14.46 8.09 -0.40
C GLU A 106 -14.42 9.35 0.48
N TYR A 107 -13.46 9.43 1.41
CA TYR A 107 -13.47 10.43 2.48
C TYR A 107 -12.39 11.50 2.37
N LYS A 108 -11.36 11.31 1.52
CA LYS A 108 -10.23 12.24 1.38
C LYS A 108 -9.59 12.57 2.74
N GLU A 109 -9.39 13.85 3.06
CA GLU A 109 -8.82 14.32 4.32
C GLU A 109 -9.68 13.95 5.54
N LYS A 110 -10.96 13.61 5.33
CA LYS A 110 -11.86 13.15 6.39
C LYS A 110 -11.72 11.67 6.73
N MET A 111 -10.80 10.97 6.07
CA MET A 111 -10.47 9.57 6.36
C MET A 111 -10.03 9.35 7.82
N VAL A 112 -9.32 10.32 8.42
CA VAL A 112 -8.75 10.21 9.76
C VAL A 112 -9.32 11.31 10.64
N HIS A 113 -10.13 10.92 11.62
CA HIS A 113 -10.78 11.81 12.59
C HIS A 113 -10.74 11.18 13.97
#